data_AF-A0A8S1DEF3-F1
#
_entry.id   AF-A0A8S1DEF3-F1
#
_cell.length_a   1.000
_cell.length_b   1.000
_cell.length_c   1.000
_cell.angle_alpha   90.00
_cell.angle_beta   90.00
_cell.angle_gamma   90.00
#
_symmetry.space_group_name_H-M   'P 1'
#
loop_
_entity.id
_entity.type
_entity.pdbx_description
1 polymer ?
#
loop_
_entity_poly.entity_id
_entity_poly.type
_entity_poly.pdbx_seq_one_letter_code
_entity_poly.pdbx_strand_id
1 'polypeptide(L)'
;MGQVSAADGGSTRCVRAVSCFGQLLVVPPGRGQGRPAALPRRNLQGNAQRCRTKLLRGTKYQIIGHKVYRQKECMFPGRCSGIEHYLKKVAKKLPDLEMVVNVRDWPQALKRFDRLPVLSFSKTSDYWDISYPAWAFWEGGPAIQLYPRGLGRWGELRRSLQDAAQRWPWDAKHRRAFFRGSRTSAERDALVLLSRARSDLVDAAYTKNQAWKSPKVGTP
;
A
#
# COMPACT_ATOMS: atom_id res chain seq x y z
N MET A 1 14.20 52.03 -27.18
CA MET A 1 12.82 51.64 -27.55
C MET A 1 12.76 50.12 -27.54
N GLY A 2 11.96 49.38 -26.79
CA GLY A 2 10.91 49.68 -25.82
C GLY A 2 10.83 48.53 -24.79
N GLN A 3 10.02 48.77 -23.76
CA GLN A 3 9.88 48.06 -22.50
C GLN A 3 8.85 46.90 -22.52
N VAL A 4 9.05 45.93 -21.60
CA VAL A 4 8.08 45.20 -20.72
C VAL A 4 6.95 44.39 -21.42
N SER A 5 6.72 43.10 -21.13
CA SER A 5 6.13 42.60 -19.87
C SER A 5 6.21 41.08 -19.71
N ALA A 6 6.17 40.66 -18.44
CA ALA A 6 6.15 39.29 -17.92
C ALA A 6 4.72 38.75 -17.71
N ALA A 7 4.57 37.43 -17.70
CA ALA A 7 3.58 36.65 -16.94
C ALA A 7 4.12 35.21 -16.83
N ASP A 8 4.62 34.80 -15.66
CA ASP A 8 3.94 33.96 -14.65
C ASP A 8 3.50 32.57 -15.17
N GLY A 9 3.79 31.42 -14.55
CA GLY A 9 4.25 31.13 -13.20
C GLY A 9 3.96 29.64 -12.93
N GLY A 10 4.83 28.74 -13.40
CA GLY A 10 4.70 27.30 -13.20
C GLY A 10 5.41 26.82 -11.93
N SER A 11 4.86 27.11 -10.76
CA SER A 11 5.41 26.62 -9.49
C SER A 11 5.23 25.11 -9.36
N THR A 12 6.29 24.36 -9.63
CA THR A 12 6.45 22.96 -9.17
C THR A 12 6.47 22.98 -7.65
N ARG A 13 5.29 22.92 -7.00
CA ARG A 13 5.19 22.82 -5.54
C ARG A 13 5.76 21.48 -5.11
N CYS A 14 7.04 21.50 -4.74
CA CYS A 14 7.65 20.51 -3.88
C CYS A 14 6.74 20.37 -2.64
N VAL A 15 6.11 19.21 -2.47
CA VAL A 15 5.34 18.90 -1.27
C VAL A 15 6.33 18.90 -0.09
N ARG A 16 6.44 20.03 0.63
CA ARG A 16 7.19 20.09 1.88
C ARG A 16 6.51 19.15 2.87
N ALA A 17 7.11 17.99 3.09
CA ALA A 17 6.74 17.11 4.19
C ALA A 17 7.01 17.86 5.50
N VAL A 18 5.94 18.23 6.20
CA VAL A 18 6.05 18.76 7.57
C VAL A 18 6.61 17.65 8.43
N SER A 19 7.86 17.79 8.87
CA SER A 19 8.52 16.84 9.76
C SER A 19 7.81 16.82 11.11
N CYS A 20 7.36 15.64 11.51
CA CYS A 20 6.69 15.39 12.77
C CYS A 20 7.70 14.69 13.70
N PHE A 21 8.65 15.42 14.27
CA PHE A 21 9.55 14.85 15.28
C PHE A 21 8.76 14.50 16.56
N GLY A 22 8.42 13.21 16.70
CA GLY A 22 8.04 12.55 17.94
C GLY A 22 9.07 11.46 18.25
N GLN A 23 9.35 11.23 19.53
CA GLN A 23 10.43 10.38 20.06
C GLN A 23 10.70 9.10 19.25
N LEU A 24 11.89 9.03 18.64
CA LEU A 24 12.54 7.76 18.35
C LEU A 24 13.65 7.53 19.38
N LEU A 25 13.71 6.30 19.89
CA LEU A 25 14.83 5.84 20.70
C LEU A 25 16.07 5.70 19.80
N VAL A 26 17.10 6.48 20.12
CA VAL A 26 18.46 6.28 19.63
C VAL A 26 19.03 5.06 20.34
N VAL A 27 19.52 4.06 19.60
CA VAL A 27 20.46 3.07 20.15
C VAL A 27 21.84 3.71 20.03
N PRO A 28 22.49 4.13 21.14
CA PRO A 28 23.74 4.86 21.05
C PRO A 28 24.92 3.91 20.89
N PRO A 29 25.92 4.26 20.07
CA PRO A 29 27.30 3.95 20.37
C PRO A 29 28.02 5.24 20.79
N GLY A 30 28.67 5.19 21.96
CA GLY A 30 29.80 6.07 22.27
C GLY A 30 29.47 7.49 22.71
N ARG A 31 30.16 7.91 23.78
CA ARG A 31 30.08 9.22 24.44
C ARG A 31 30.44 10.37 23.48
N GLY A 32 29.69 11.46 23.58
CA GLY A 32 30.06 12.78 23.05
C GLY A 32 29.03 13.82 23.46
N GLN A 33 29.33 14.60 24.50
CA GLN A 33 28.45 15.67 24.99
C GLN A 33 28.52 16.88 24.06
N GLY A 34 27.38 17.26 23.51
CA GLY A 34 27.14 18.57 22.89
C GLY A 34 25.69 18.95 23.12
N ARG A 35 25.44 20.05 23.84
CA ARG A 35 24.08 20.55 24.11
C ARG A 35 23.42 21.01 22.80
N PRO A 36 22.22 20.53 22.44
CA PRO A 36 21.54 21.05 21.25
C PRO A 36 20.90 22.42 21.55
N ALA A 37 21.14 23.37 20.65
CA ALA A 37 20.52 24.69 20.66
C ALA A 37 18.99 24.57 20.53
N ALA A 38 18.26 25.33 21.35
CA ALA A 38 16.80 25.33 21.37
C ALA A 38 16.23 26.03 20.12
N LEU A 39 15.48 25.29 19.29
CA LEU A 39 14.71 25.83 18.18
C LEU A 39 13.48 26.60 18.69
N PRO A 40 13.07 27.70 18.02
CA PRO A 40 12.02 28.59 18.50
C PRO A 40 10.63 27.92 18.49
N ARG A 41 9.94 28.02 19.63
CA ARG A 41 8.56 27.53 19.84
C ARG A 41 7.54 28.43 19.10
N ARG A 42 7.28 28.18 17.82
CA ARG A 42 6.08 28.71 17.14
C ARG A 42 5.31 27.58 16.43
N ASN A 43 3.99 27.52 16.66
CA ASN A 43 3.00 26.64 16.03
C ASN A 43 3.20 25.10 16.11
N LEU A 44 3.73 24.61 17.23
CA LEU A 44 3.89 23.17 17.47
C LEU A 44 2.56 22.42 17.66
N GLN A 45 1.51 23.03 18.23
CA GLN A 45 0.25 22.34 18.56
C GLN A 45 -0.60 21.93 17.35
N GLY A 46 -0.81 22.83 16.39
CA GLY A 46 -1.57 22.51 15.16
C GLY A 46 -0.87 21.47 14.28
N ASN A 47 0.47 21.55 14.19
CA ASN A 47 1.27 20.57 13.48
C ASN A 47 1.29 19.22 14.21
N ALA A 48 1.47 19.21 15.53
CA ALA A 48 1.46 17.98 16.32
C ALA A 48 0.12 17.23 16.23
N GLN A 49 -1.01 17.93 16.28
CA GLN A 49 -2.33 17.31 16.15
C GLN A 49 -2.53 16.71 14.74
N ARG A 50 -2.17 17.46 13.69
CA ARG A 50 -2.25 16.98 12.31
C ARG A 50 -1.31 15.79 12.07
N CYS A 51 -0.11 15.80 12.65
CA CYS A 51 0.82 14.68 12.65
C CYS A 51 0.24 13.45 13.36
N ARG A 52 -0.39 13.63 14.53
CA ARG A 52 -1.02 12.56 15.31
C ARG A 52 -2.19 11.92 14.56
N THR A 53 -3.01 12.71 13.87
CA THR A 53 -4.10 12.16 13.02
C THR A 53 -3.59 11.37 11.81
N LYS A 54 -2.41 11.72 11.26
CA LYS A 54 -1.79 10.96 10.16
C LYS A 54 -1.27 9.61 10.66
N LEU A 55 -0.63 9.57 11.83
CA LEU A 55 -0.12 8.34 12.46
C LEU A 55 -1.22 7.31 12.75
N LEU A 56 -2.47 7.75 12.99
CA LEU A 56 -3.61 6.84 13.15
C LEU A 56 -4.03 6.13 11.85
N ARG A 57 -3.59 6.62 10.69
CA ARG A 57 -4.03 6.16 9.36
C ARG A 57 -3.01 5.26 8.65
N GLY A 58 -1.92 4.89 9.31
CA GLY A 58 -0.92 3.99 8.72
C GLY A 58 0.31 3.81 9.61
N THR A 59 1.33 3.16 9.06
CA THR A 59 2.62 2.95 9.70
C THR A 59 3.59 4.05 9.28
N LYS A 60 4.15 4.79 10.24
CA LYS A 60 5.18 5.79 9.98
C LYS A 60 6.50 5.12 9.61
N TYR A 61 7.07 5.62 8.51
CA TYR A 61 8.42 5.35 8.05
C TYR A 61 9.19 6.67 7.95
N GLN A 62 10.50 6.59 8.19
CA GLN A 62 11.42 7.68 7.95
C GLN A 62 12.63 7.15 7.20
N ILE A 63 13.18 7.96 6.30
CA ILE A 63 14.51 7.77 5.75
C ILE A 63 15.35 8.90 6.33
N ILE A 64 16.42 8.55 7.05
CA ILE A 64 17.33 9.52 7.66
C ILE A 64 18.75 9.03 7.44
N GLY A 65 19.60 9.85 6.84
CA GLY A 65 20.98 9.47 6.51
C GLY A 65 21.03 8.17 5.70
N HIS A 66 20.14 8.04 4.72
CA HIS A 66 20.00 6.86 3.85
C HIS A 66 19.65 5.55 4.55
N LYS A 67 19.19 5.59 5.81
CA LYS A 67 18.72 4.43 6.57
C LYS A 67 17.20 4.49 6.74
N VAL A 68 16.56 3.33 6.65
CA VAL A 68 15.10 3.19 6.81
C VAL A 68 14.79 2.94 8.29
N TYR A 69 13.91 3.78 8.84
CA TYR A 69 13.35 3.67 10.18
C TYR A 69 11.84 3.48 10.08
N ARG A 70 11.25 2.77 11.04
CA ARG A 70 9.82 2.50 11.12
C ARG A 70 9.39 2.64 12.57
N GLN A 71 8.16 3.12 12.81
CA GLN A 71 7.54 2.99 14.14
C GLN A 71 7.55 1.52 14.59
N LYS A 72 7.52 1.24 15.90
CA LYS A 72 7.64 -0.14 16.42
C LYS A 72 6.50 -1.04 15.93
N GLU A 73 5.25 -0.66 16.16
CA GLU A 73 4.10 -1.47 15.77
C GLU A 73 3.81 -1.40 14.26
N CYS A 74 3.64 -2.57 13.64
CA CYS A 74 3.03 -2.72 12.31
C CYS A 74 1.85 -3.68 12.43
N MET A 75 0.69 -3.26 11.94
CA MET A 75 -0.54 -4.05 11.99
C MET A 75 -0.43 -5.37 11.23
N PHE A 76 0.32 -5.39 10.12
CA PHE A 76 0.51 -6.56 9.28
C PHE A 76 2.01 -6.74 8.99
N PRO A 77 2.76 -7.44 9.86
CA PRO A 77 4.22 -7.54 9.78
C PRO A 77 4.74 -7.99 8.41
N GLY A 78 4.13 -9.02 7.79
CA GLY A 78 4.52 -9.47 6.45
C GLY A 78 4.34 -8.40 5.36
N ARG A 79 3.33 -7.54 5.48
CA ARG A 79 3.13 -6.41 4.54
C ARG A 79 4.23 -5.36 4.72
N CYS A 80 4.56 -5.03 5.96
CA CYS A 80 5.66 -4.11 6.28
C CYS A 80 7.01 -4.63 5.76
N SER A 81 7.30 -5.93 5.92
CA SER A 81 8.51 -6.55 5.39
C SER A 81 8.58 -6.47 3.85
N GLY A 82 7.47 -6.70 3.15
CA GLY A 82 7.37 -6.52 1.70
C GLY A 82 7.66 -5.08 1.24
N ILE A 83 7.18 -4.08 1.97
CA ILE A 83 7.47 -2.65 1.71
C ILE A 83 8.95 -2.34 1.98
N GLU A 84 9.46 -2.81 3.12
CA GLU A 84 10.84 -2.57 3.54
C GLU A 84 11.88 -3.14 2.57
N HIS A 85 11.57 -4.26 1.91
CA HIS A 85 12.40 -4.81 0.84
C HIS A 85 12.72 -3.76 -0.23
N TYR A 86 11.72 -3.01 -0.67
CA TYR A 86 11.89 -1.97 -1.68
C TYR A 86 12.48 -0.69 -1.09
N LEU A 87 12.01 -0.24 0.08
CA LEU A 87 12.55 0.96 0.72
C LEU A 87 14.06 0.85 0.96
N LYS A 88 14.54 -0.30 1.46
CA LYS A 88 15.99 -0.55 1.69
C LYS A 88 16.81 -0.48 0.40
N LYS A 89 16.23 -0.86 -0.76
CA LYS A 89 16.90 -0.78 -2.07
C LYS A 89 17.04 0.66 -2.57
N VAL A 90 16.05 1.51 -2.29
CA VAL A 90 16.04 2.89 -2.81
C VAL A 90 16.57 3.93 -1.82
N ALA A 91 16.64 3.62 -0.52
CA ALA A 91 17.01 4.56 0.53
C ALA A 91 18.37 5.26 0.32
N LYS A 92 19.34 4.57 -0.29
CA LYS A 92 20.66 5.15 -0.64
C LYS A 92 20.60 6.31 -1.63
N LYS A 93 19.48 6.47 -2.35
CA LYS A 93 19.27 7.49 -3.38
C LYS A 93 18.22 8.53 -2.97
N LEU A 94 17.62 8.38 -1.80
CA LEU A 94 16.56 9.27 -1.33
C LEU A 94 17.09 10.26 -0.29
N PRO A 95 16.57 11.49 -0.27
CA PRO A 95 16.85 12.44 0.80
C PRO A 95 16.16 12.01 2.08
N ASP A 96 16.46 12.72 3.17
CA ASP A 96 15.74 12.56 4.41
C ASP A 96 14.27 12.92 4.24
N LEU A 97 13.38 12.00 4.62
CA LEU A 97 11.94 12.18 4.47
C LEU A 97 11.16 11.34 5.47
N GLU A 98 9.91 11.73 5.68
CA GLU A 98 8.95 11.01 6.51
C GLU A 98 7.69 10.70 5.69
N MET A 99 7.17 9.49 5.87
CA MET A 99 5.97 9.03 5.18
C MET A 99 5.07 8.20 6.09
N VAL A 100 3.78 8.22 5.81
CA VAL A 100 2.79 7.34 6.45
C VAL A 100 2.29 6.35 5.41
N VAL A 101 2.57 5.07 5.65
CA VAL A 101 2.22 3.98 4.74
C VAL A 101 1.08 3.17 5.36
N ASN A 102 -0.09 3.25 4.76
CA ASN A 102 -1.22 2.40 5.11
C ASN A 102 -0.99 0.98 4.57
N VAL A 103 -1.02 0.01 5.50
CA VAL A 103 -0.87 -1.42 5.21
C VAL A 103 -2.20 -2.17 5.28
N ARG A 104 -3.34 -1.49 5.40
CA ARG A 104 -4.69 -2.08 5.36
C ARG A 104 -5.18 -2.23 3.92
N ASP A 105 -6.27 -2.97 3.73
CA ASP A 105 -6.88 -3.18 2.42
C ASP A 105 -7.61 -1.93 1.89
N TRP A 106 -8.14 -1.10 2.79
CA TRP A 106 -8.94 0.09 2.43
C TRP A 106 -8.13 1.40 2.54
N PRO A 107 -8.32 2.35 1.61
CA PRO A 107 -7.71 3.69 1.66
C PRO A 107 -8.23 4.53 2.84
N GLN A 108 -7.51 5.59 3.22
CA GLN A 108 -7.70 6.27 4.50
C GLN A 108 -7.97 7.78 4.39
N ALA A 109 -7.73 8.41 3.25
CA ALA A 109 -7.86 9.86 3.07
C ALA A 109 -9.04 10.20 2.13
N LEU A 110 -10.27 9.99 2.58
CA LEU A 110 -11.48 10.28 1.81
C LEU A 110 -11.59 11.77 1.45
N LYS A 111 -11.98 12.07 0.21
CA LYS A 111 -11.96 13.44 -0.36
C LYS A 111 -12.84 14.46 0.32
N ARG A 112 -13.90 14.00 1.01
CA ARG A 112 -14.79 14.85 1.82
C ARG A 112 -14.11 15.46 3.05
N PHE A 113 -12.90 15.02 3.39
CA PHE A 113 -12.11 15.52 4.51
C PHE A 113 -10.80 16.15 4.03
N ASP A 114 -10.03 16.66 4.98
CA ASP A 114 -8.71 17.23 4.73
C ASP A 114 -7.79 16.32 3.91
N ARG A 115 -7.08 16.93 2.97
CA ARG A 115 -6.05 16.25 2.19
C ARG A 115 -4.90 15.83 3.09
N LEU A 116 -4.65 14.52 3.14
CA LEU A 116 -3.56 13.91 3.90
C LEU A 116 -2.66 13.07 2.99
N PRO A 117 -1.32 13.19 3.12
CA PRO A 117 -0.38 12.39 2.32
C PRO A 117 -0.18 11.01 2.93
N VAL A 118 -1.20 10.14 2.79
CA VAL A 118 -1.14 8.73 3.20
C VAL A 118 -0.90 7.87 1.96
N LEU A 119 0.07 6.97 2.02
CA LEU A 119 0.33 6.02 0.95
C LEU A 119 -0.56 4.78 1.15
N SER A 120 -1.39 4.42 0.16
CA SER A 120 -2.25 3.23 0.16
C SER A 120 -2.08 2.46 -1.15
N PHE A 121 -2.09 1.13 -1.15
CA PHE A 121 -1.83 0.35 -2.38
C PHE A 121 -2.99 0.44 -3.40
N SER A 122 -4.21 0.71 -2.94
CA SER A 122 -5.42 0.78 -3.75
C SER A 122 -6.34 1.91 -3.29
N LYS A 123 -7.09 2.50 -4.23
CA LYS A 123 -8.11 3.53 -3.98
C LYS A 123 -9.05 3.71 -5.17
N THR A 124 -10.16 4.40 -4.95
CA THR A 124 -11.00 4.99 -6.01
C THR A 124 -10.64 6.47 -6.22
N SER A 125 -11.32 7.13 -7.16
CA SER A 125 -11.26 8.58 -7.36
C SER A 125 -11.71 9.38 -6.12
N ASP A 126 -12.37 8.75 -5.15
CA ASP A 126 -12.95 9.42 -3.98
C ASP A 126 -11.93 9.64 -2.86
N TYR A 127 -10.67 9.24 -3.06
CA TYR A 127 -9.62 9.28 -2.04
C TYR A 127 -8.38 10.07 -2.48
N TRP A 128 -7.83 10.83 -1.54
CA TRP A 128 -6.59 11.59 -1.63
C TRP A 128 -5.32 10.74 -1.50
N ASP A 129 -5.43 9.48 -1.06
CA ASP A 129 -4.29 8.60 -0.85
C ASP A 129 -3.34 8.57 -2.06
N ILE A 130 -2.05 8.43 -1.81
CA ILE A 130 -1.03 8.29 -2.86
C ILE A 130 -0.81 6.80 -3.10
N SER A 131 -1.01 6.35 -4.34
CA SER A 131 -0.85 4.94 -4.68
C SER A 131 0.62 4.51 -4.64
N TYR A 132 0.90 3.32 -4.10
CA TYR A 132 2.23 2.70 -4.13
C TYR A 132 2.16 1.23 -4.54
N PRO A 133 3.26 0.63 -5.05
CA PRO A 133 3.30 -0.79 -5.38
C PRO A 133 3.06 -1.66 -4.15
N ALA A 134 2.07 -2.55 -4.22
CA ALA A 134 1.69 -3.38 -3.08
C ALA A 134 2.84 -4.25 -2.55
N TRP A 135 2.85 -4.47 -1.23
CA TRP A 135 3.80 -5.37 -0.54
C TRP A 135 3.95 -6.74 -1.22
N ALA A 136 2.84 -7.28 -1.75
CA ALA A 136 2.75 -8.61 -2.36
C ALA A 136 3.61 -8.79 -3.61
N PHE A 137 4.21 -7.74 -4.18
CA PHE A 137 5.26 -7.91 -5.19
C PHE A 137 6.48 -8.66 -4.62
N TRP A 138 6.72 -8.56 -3.31
CA TRP A 138 7.75 -9.31 -2.60
C TRP A 138 7.16 -10.34 -1.62
N GLU A 139 6.33 -9.92 -0.66
CA GLU A 139 5.71 -10.81 0.34
C GLU A 139 4.52 -10.15 1.07
N GLY A 140 3.85 -10.88 1.96
CA GLY A 140 2.76 -10.34 2.78
C GLY A 140 1.40 -10.26 2.08
N GLY A 141 1.26 -10.87 0.89
CA GLY A 141 -0.03 -11.08 0.26
C GLY A 141 -0.88 -12.12 0.99
N PRO A 142 -2.09 -12.42 0.49
CA PRO A 142 -3.00 -13.39 1.11
C PRO A 142 -2.36 -14.77 1.26
N ALA A 143 -2.49 -15.37 2.45
CA ALA A 143 -2.07 -16.75 2.69
C ALA A 143 -3.21 -17.72 2.34
N ILE A 144 -2.92 -18.66 1.44
CA ILE A 144 -3.81 -19.74 1.01
C ILE A 144 -3.06 -21.06 1.07
N GLN A 145 -3.74 -22.20 0.93
CA GLN A 145 -3.10 -23.54 1.01
C GLN A 145 -1.90 -23.69 0.07
N LEU A 146 -1.99 -23.14 -1.15
CA LEU A 146 -0.90 -23.16 -2.14
C LEU A 146 0.25 -22.19 -1.81
N TYR A 147 0.00 -21.17 -0.97
CA TYR A 147 0.98 -20.14 -0.59
C TYR A 147 0.91 -19.92 0.92
N PRO A 148 1.41 -20.86 1.75
CA PRO A 148 1.25 -20.80 3.20
C PRO A 148 1.97 -19.59 3.83
N ARG A 149 3.02 -19.09 3.18
CA ARG A 149 3.75 -17.86 3.60
C ARG A 149 3.15 -16.57 3.04
N GLY A 150 1.97 -16.63 2.42
CA GLY A 150 1.36 -15.51 1.71
C GLY A 150 1.84 -15.42 0.26
N LEU A 151 0.95 -14.95 -0.62
CA LEU A 151 1.29 -14.63 -2.00
C LEU A 151 2.39 -13.56 -2.02
N GLY A 152 3.40 -13.77 -2.87
CA GLY A 152 4.59 -12.94 -2.92
C GLY A 152 5.42 -13.25 -4.16
N ARG A 153 6.68 -12.78 -4.16
CA ARG A 153 7.72 -13.17 -5.11
C ARG A 153 7.27 -13.03 -6.56
N TRP A 154 6.78 -11.84 -6.92
CA TRP A 154 6.25 -11.58 -8.26
C TRP A 154 7.22 -11.95 -9.39
N GLY A 155 8.53 -11.80 -9.17
CA GLY A 155 9.55 -12.22 -10.14
C GLY A 155 9.54 -13.72 -10.44
N GLU A 156 9.29 -14.57 -9.44
CA GLU A 156 9.15 -16.02 -9.60
C GLU A 156 7.80 -16.38 -10.21
N LEU A 157 6.72 -15.78 -9.70
CA LEU A 157 5.38 -15.99 -10.22
C LEU A 157 5.30 -15.66 -11.71
N ARG A 158 5.92 -14.56 -12.15
CA ARG A 158 5.99 -14.18 -13.57
C ARG A 158 6.65 -15.25 -14.44
N ARG A 159 7.74 -15.87 -13.99
CA ARG A 159 8.41 -16.96 -14.73
C ARG A 159 7.51 -18.19 -14.82
N SER A 160 6.94 -18.60 -13.69
CA SER A 160 6.01 -19.74 -13.64
C SER A 160 4.78 -19.53 -14.55
N LEU A 161 4.22 -18.32 -14.58
CA LEU A 161 3.12 -17.96 -15.48
C LEU A 161 3.55 -17.97 -16.95
N GLN A 162 4.77 -17.55 -17.26
CA GLN A 162 5.32 -17.60 -18.62
C GLN A 162 5.46 -19.05 -19.11
N ASP A 163 5.98 -19.95 -18.27
CA ASP A 163 6.10 -21.37 -18.59
C ASP A 163 4.72 -22.02 -18.75
N ALA A 164 3.73 -21.62 -17.94
CA ALA A 164 2.34 -22.08 -18.08
C ALA A 164 1.70 -21.56 -19.37
N ALA A 165 1.97 -20.31 -19.77
CA ALA A 165 1.44 -19.72 -20.99
C ALA A 165 2.00 -20.41 -22.25
N GLN A 166 3.29 -20.78 -22.25
CA GLN A 166 3.89 -21.54 -23.36
C GLN A 166 3.30 -22.95 -23.50
N ARG A 167 3.02 -23.61 -22.37
CA ARG A 167 2.37 -24.94 -22.36
C ARG A 167 0.91 -24.91 -22.82
N TRP A 168 0.24 -23.78 -22.67
CA TRP A 168 -1.18 -23.60 -23.02
C TRP A 168 -1.36 -22.46 -24.02
N PRO A 169 -1.01 -22.67 -25.31
CA PRO A 169 -1.21 -21.68 -26.37
C PRO A 169 -2.71 -21.36 -26.56
N TRP A 170 -3.02 -20.24 -27.20
CA TRP A 170 -4.39 -19.71 -27.30
C TRP A 170 -5.40 -20.74 -27.79
N ASP A 171 -5.13 -21.41 -28.90
CA ASP A 171 -6.06 -22.37 -29.52
C ASP A 171 -6.28 -23.65 -28.68
N ALA A 172 -5.36 -23.93 -27.75
CA ALA A 172 -5.47 -25.06 -26.82
C ALA A 172 -6.23 -24.70 -25.52
N LYS A 173 -6.57 -23.42 -25.30
CA LYS A 173 -7.33 -23.00 -24.11
C LYS A 173 -8.80 -23.37 -24.26
N HIS A 174 -9.43 -23.77 -23.15
CA HIS A 174 -10.86 -24.00 -23.12
C HIS A 174 -11.63 -22.70 -23.41
N ARG A 175 -12.62 -22.78 -24.31
CA ARG A 175 -13.55 -21.68 -24.64
C ARG A 175 -14.62 -21.50 -23.54
N ARG A 176 -14.18 -21.35 -22.30
CA ARG A 176 -15.03 -21.18 -21.12
C ARG A 176 -14.43 -20.12 -20.21
N ALA A 177 -15.25 -19.21 -19.69
CA ALA A 177 -14.79 -18.24 -18.71
C ALA A 177 -14.46 -18.95 -17.37
N PHE A 178 -13.46 -18.46 -16.62
CA PHE A 178 -12.99 -19.13 -15.40
C PHE A 178 -12.81 -18.16 -14.23
N PHE A 179 -13.26 -18.56 -13.04
CA PHE A 179 -13.02 -17.85 -11.79
C PHE A 179 -12.90 -18.80 -10.58
N ARG A 180 -11.89 -18.56 -9.74
CA ARG A 180 -11.75 -19.17 -8.40
C ARG A 180 -11.28 -18.14 -7.41
N GLY A 181 -12.09 -17.88 -6.39
CA GLY A 181 -11.75 -16.92 -5.34
C GLY A 181 -12.84 -16.85 -4.28
N SER A 182 -12.57 -16.21 -3.15
CA SER A 182 -13.56 -16.10 -2.08
C SER A 182 -14.55 -14.96 -2.31
N ARG A 183 -15.66 -14.92 -1.56
CA ARG A 183 -16.68 -13.87 -1.64
C ARG A 183 -16.27 -12.62 -0.85
N THR A 184 -15.28 -11.88 -1.36
CA THR A 184 -14.84 -10.59 -0.75
C THR A 184 -15.69 -9.39 -1.16
N SER A 185 -16.48 -9.51 -2.23
CA SER A 185 -17.46 -8.52 -2.70
C SER A 185 -18.68 -9.27 -3.27
N ALA A 186 -19.87 -8.67 -3.12
CA ALA A 186 -21.11 -9.20 -3.70
C ALA A 186 -21.15 -9.06 -5.23
N GLU A 187 -20.33 -8.17 -5.81
CA GLU A 187 -20.19 -8.00 -7.27
C GLU A 187 -19.82 -9.30 -8.01
N ARG A 188 -19.25 -10.28 -7.29
CA ARG A 188 -18.86 -11.59 -7.85
C ARG A 188 -20.04 -12.57 -7.97
N ASP A 189 -21.18 -12.28 -7.34
CA ASP A 189 -22.29 -13.24 -7.24
C ASP A 189 -22.89 -13.57 -8.60
N ALA A 190 -23.11 -12.57 -9.46
CA ALA A 190 -23.71 -12.77 -10.77
C ALA A 190 -22.93 -13.79 -11.62
N LEU A 191 -21.60 -13.74 -11.57
CA LEU A 191 -20.74 -14.68 -12.31
C LEU A 191 -20.83 -16.11 -11.75
N VAL A 192 -20.88 -16.26 -10.42
CA VAL A 192 -21.00 -17.57 -9.77
C VAL A 192 -22.39 -18.17 -9.98
N LEU A 193 -23.45 -17.36 -9.93
CA LEU A 193 -24.82 -17.78 -10.25
C LEU A 193 -24.94 -18.20 -11.72
N LEU A 194 -24.36 -17.42 -12.64
CA LEU A 194 -24.32 -17.77 -14.07
C LEU A 194 -23.61 -19.11 -14.29
N SER A 195 -22.48 -19.37 -13.62
CA SER A 195 -21.78 -20.65 -13.73
C SER A 195 -22.62 -21.84 -13.26
N ARG A 196 -23.46 -21.66 -12.24
CA ARG A 196 -24.39 -22.71 -11.77
C ARG A 196 -25.50 -22.99 -12.79
N ALA A 197 -26.00 -21.95 -13.46
CA ALA A 197 -27.06 -22.06 -14.46
C ALA A 197 -26.54 -22.53 -15.85
N ARG A 198 -25.33 -22.11 -16.22
CA ARG A 198 -24.69 -22.31 -17.53
C ARG A 198 -23.22 -22.69 -17.37
N SER A 199 -23.00 -23.90 -16.85
CA SER A 199 -21.66 -24.45 -16.62
C SER A 199 -20.90 -24.74 -17.92
N ASP A 200 -21.60 -24.79 -19.06
CA ASP A 200 -21.03 -24.84 -20.40
C ASP A 200 -20.23 -23.56 -20.73
N LEU A 201 -20.75 -22.39 -20.34
CA LEU A 201 -20.19 -21.07 -20.66
C LEU A 201 -19.18 -20.54 -19.62
N VAL A 202 -19.44 -20.79 -18.33
CA VAL A 202 -18.63 -20.23 -17.23
C VAL A 202 -18.37 -21.30 -16.18
N ASP A 203 -17.10 -21.42 -15.78
CA ASP A 203 -16.66 -22.19 -14.62
C ASP A 203 -16.19 -21.23 -13.50
N ALA A 204 -17.10 -20.83 -12.61
CA ALA A 204 -16.87 -19.91 -11.52
C ALA A 204 -17.37 -20.48 -10.18
N ALA A 205 -16.48 -20.52 -9.18
CA ALA A 205 -16.83 -21.03 -7.85
C ALA A 205 -16.17 -20.25 -6.72
N TYR A 206 -16.88 -20.16 -5.59
CA TYR A 206 -16.36 -19.56 -4.38
C TYR A 206 -15.42 -20.51 -3.62
N THR A 207 -14.27 -19.98 -3.20
CA THR A 207 -13.39 -20.62 -2.22
C THR A 207 -13.61 -20.04 -0.82
N LYS A 208 -13.14 -20.73 0.22
CA LYS A 208 -13.17 -20.22 1.60
C LYS A 208 -11.96 -19.33 1.86
N ASN A 209 -12.17 -18.23 2.59
CA ASN A 209 -11.09 -17.40 3.14
C ASN A 209 -11.04 -17.53 4.67
N GLN A 210 -10.03 -16.94 5.30
CA GLN A 210 -9.83 -16.99 6.75
C GLN A 210 -10.96 -16.30 7.55
N ALA A 211 -11.78 -15.48 6.90
CA ALA A 211 -12.91 -14.78 7.51
C ALA A 211 -14.27 -15.46 7.24
N TRP A 212 -14.27 -16.70 6.73
CA TRP A 212 -15.49 -17.44 6.48
C TRP A 212 -16.21 -17.73 7.80
N LYS A 213 -17.50 -17.36 7.88
CA LYS A 213 -18.33 -17.54 9.08
C LYS A 213 -19.45 -18.56 8.90
N SER A 214 -20.19 -18.48 7.79
CA SER A 214 -21.34 -19.36 7.53
C SER A 214 -21.64 -19.46 6.03
N PRO A 215 -22.40 -20.48 5.61
CA PRO A 215 -23.13 -20.44 4.36
C PRO A 215 -24.14 -19.28 4.43
N LYS A 216 -24.06 -18.31 3.52
CA LYS A 216 -25.15 -17.34 3.34
C LYS A 216 -26.22 -17.99 2.45
N VAL A 217 -27.43 -18.11 2.97
CA VAL A 217 -28.62 -18.47 2.18
C VAL A 217 -28.80 -17.34 1.15
N GLY A 218 -28.72 -17.67 -0.13
CA GLY A 218 -29.01 -16.70 -1.19
C GLY A 218 -30.51 -16.45 -1.19
N THR A 219 -30.92 -15.19 -1.03
CA THR A 219 -32.28 -14.79 -1.42
C THR A 219 -32.43 -15.09 -2.92
N PRO A 220 -33.53 -15.74 -3.34
CA PRO A 220 -33.79 -16.03 -4.75
C PRO A 220 -33.80 -14.76 -5.60
#